data_AF-A0A2D7KI63-F1
#
_entry.id   AF-A0A2D7KI63-F1
#
_cell.length_a   1.000
_cell.length_b   1.000
_cell.length_c   1.000
_cell.angle_alpha   90.00
_cell.angle_beta   90.00
_cell.angle_gamma   90.00
#
_symmetry.space_group_name_H-M   'P 1'
#
loop_
_entity.id
_entity.type
_entity.pdbx_description
1 polymer ?
#
loop_
_entity_poly.entity_id
_entity_poly.type
_entity_poly.pdbx_seq_one_letter_code
_entity_poly.pdbx_strand_id
1 'polypeptide(L)'
;MIKKVLIVSGLGFAVFLLGVGFIVFSNIDGPTYISGHGWFAFITASFLCLLLSAGLYALAFFSARSGRDEISDLSEKSSTHNDPRIR
;
A
#
# COMPACT_ATOMS: atom_id res chain seq x y z
N MET A 1 6.46 -14.15 -9.07
CA MET A 1 6.40 -12.95 -8.19
C MET A 1 5.31 -13.06 -7.11
N ILE A 2 4.13 -13.61 -7.44
CA ILE A 2 3.01 -13.86 -6.50
C ILE A 2 3.39 -14.59 -5.20
N LYS A 3 4.27 -15.60 -5.25
CA LYS A 3 4.70 -16.33 -4.04
C LYS A 3 5.42 -15.43 -3.04
N LYS A 4 6.25 -14.48 -3.52
CA LYS A 4 6.97 -13.52 -2.66
C LYS A 4 6.01 -12.52 -2.02
N VAL A 5 5.00 -12.07 -2.77
CA VAL A 5 3.96 -11.15 -2.27
C VAL A 5 3.13 -11.82 -1.16
N LEU A 6 2.73 -13.08 -1.36
CA LEU A 6 1.99 -13.85 -0.36
C LEU A 6 2.82 -14.07 0.92
N ILE A 7 4.11 -14.37 0.79
CA ILE A 7 5.01 -14.55 1.94
C ILE A 7 5.19 -13.23 2.71
N VAL A 8 5.39 -12.11 2.01
CA VAL A 8 5.56 -10.80 2.66
C VAL A 8 4.27 -10.36 3.36
N SER A 9 3.12 -10.55 2.72
CA SER A 9 1.80 -10.29 3.31
C SER A 9 1.55 -11.16 4.55
N GLY A 10 1.83 -12.45 4.46
CA GLY A 10 1.66 -13.39 5.58
C GLY A 10 2.59 -13.09 6.75
N LEU A 11 3.84 -12.73 6.47
CA LEU A 11 4.82 -12.36 7.50
C LEU A 11 4.39 -11.07 8.23
N GLY A 12 3.94 -10.05 7.49
CA GLY A 12 3.42 -8.83 8.08
C GLY A 12 2.20 -9.08 8.98
N PHE A 13 1.28 -9.94 8.54
CA PHE A 13 0.11 -10.32 9.34
C PHE A 13 0.49 -11.11 10.59
N ALA A 14 1.48 -12.01 10.50
CA ALA A 14 1.98 -12.78 11.64
C ALA A 14 2.63 -11.87 12.70
N VAL A 15 3.43 -10.87 12.28
CA VAL A 15 4.04 -9.89 13.18
C VAL A 15 2.97 -9.02 13.85
N PHE A 16 1.94 -8.60 13.10
CA PHE A 16 0.81 -7.85 13.66
C PHE A 16 0.08 -8.65 14.76
N LEU A 17 -0.23 -9.93 14.50
CA LEU A 17 -0.88 -10.80 15.48
C LEU A 17 -0.02 -11.05 16.72
N LEU A 18 1.30 -11.20 16.56
CA LEU A 18 2.23 -11.31 17.69
C LEU A 18 2.24 -10.05 18.55
N GLY A 19 2.21 -8.86 17.92
CA GLY A 19 2.11 -7.59 18.63
C GLY A 19 0.82 -7.46 19.44
N VAL A 20 -0.33 -7.79 18.81
CA VAL A 20 -1.64 -7.78 19.50
C VAL A 20 -1.66 -8.79 20.64
N GLY A 21 -1.18 -10.02 20.41
CA GLY A 21 -1.08 -11.05 21.44
C GLY A 21 -0.21 -10.60 22.61
N PHE A 22 0.95 -10.02 22.33
CA PHE A 22 1.83 -9.49 23.37
C PHE A 22 1.13 -8.45 24.23
N ILE A 23 0.42 -7.48 23.63
CA ILE A 23 -0.31 -6.44 24.39
C ILE A 23 -1.41 -7.07 25.25
N VAL A 24 -2.18 -8.02 24.71
CA VAL A 24 -3.28 -8.68 25.43
C VAL A 24 -2.78 -9.54 26.59
N PHE A 25 -1.71 -10.33 26.38
CA PHE A 25 -1.19 -11.24 27.41
C PHE A 25 -0.32 -10.54 28.46
N SER A 26 0.33 -9.44 28.09
CA SER A 26 1.28 -8.76 28.98
C SER A 26 0.61 -7.99 30.12
N ASN A 27 -0.71 -7.73 30.06
CA ASN A 27 -1.47 -7.00 31.10
C ASN A 27 -0.79 -5.69 31.56
N ILE A 28 0.03 -5.08 30.69
CA ILE A 28 0.79 -3.86 30.98
C ILE A 28 -0.18 -2.68 31.09
N ASP A 29 -1.29 -2.73 30.36
CA ASP A 29 -2.38 -1.78 30.45
C ASP A 29 -3.53 -2.40 31.25
N GLY A 30 -3.97 -1.73 32.33
CA GLY A 30 -5.22 -2.09 33.03
C GLY A 30 -6.44 -1.95 32.11
N PRO A 31 -7.67 -2.26 32.56
CA PRO A 31 -8.86 -2.19 31.71
C PRO A 31 -9.10 -0.75 31.21
N THR A 32 -8.53 -0.42 30.05
CA THR A 32 -8.65 0.88 29.42
C THR A 32 -9.90 0.87 28.56
N TYR A 33 -10.95 1.50 29.08
CA TYR A 33 -12.14 1.80 28.30
C TYR A 33 -11.78 2.85 27.25
N ILE A 34 -11.97 2.51 25.98
CA ILE A 34 -11.78 3.47 24.90
C ILE A 34 -12.82 4.60 25.06
N SER A 35 -12.34 5.83 25.16
CA SER A 35 -13.21 7.00 25.27
C SER A 35 -14.11 7.12 24.04
N GLY A 36 -15.29 7.75 24.17
CA GLY A 36 -16.17 8.02 23.03
C GLY A 36 -15.47 8.76 21.88
N HIS A 37 -14.51 9.63 22.21
CA HIS A 37 -13.65 10.29 21.23
C HIS A 37 -12.73 9.30 20.51
N GLY A 38 -12.25 8.28 21.21
CA GLY A 38 -11.39 7.23 20.65
C GLY A 38 -12.14 6.36 19.64
N TRP A 39 -13.40 6.01 19.91
CA TRP A 39 -14.25 5.33 18.93
C TRP A 39 -14.49 6.17 17.68
N PHE A 40 -14.79 7.47 17.85
CA PHE A 40 -15.00 8.37 16.72
C PHE A 40 -13.73 8.48 15.87
N ALA A 41 -12.57 8.71 16.51
CA ALA A 41 -11.28 8.77 15.81
C ALA A 41 -10.98 7.46 15.07
N PHE A 42 -11.24 6.30 15.69
CA PHE A 42 -11.01 5.00 15.07
C PHE A 42 -11.87 4.79 13.81
N ILE A 43 -13.17 5.09 13.89
CA ILE A 43 -14.09 4.96 12.76
C ILE A 43 -13.71 5.92 11.64
N THR A 44 -13.44 7.19 11.96
CA THR A 44 -13.06 8.20 10.97
C THR A 44 -11.74 7.84 10.29
N ALA A 45 -10.73 7.41 11.06
CA ALA A 45 -9.45 6.96 10.51
C ALA A 45 -9.62 5.74 9.61
N SER A 46 -10.40 4.75 10.06
CA SER A 46 -10.71 3.54 9.27
C SER A 46 -11.39 3.90 7.95
N PHE A 47 -12.39 4.79 7.99
CA PHE A 47 -13.12 5.24 6.81
C PHE A 47 -12.22 6.01 5.83
N LEU A 48 -11.41 6.95 6.32
CA LEU A 48 -10.45 7.71 5.50
C LEU A 48 -9.42 6.80 4.86
N CYS A 49 -8.94 5.77 5.57
CA CYS A 49 -8.01 4.79 5.04
C CYS A 49 -8.62 3.98 3.88
N LEU A 50 -9.86 3.51 4.05
CA LEU A 50 -10.59 2.81 2.97
C LEU A 50 -10.83 3.71 1.76
N LEU A 51 -11.24 4.97 2.00
CA LEU A 51 -11.46 5.95 0.95
C LEU A 51 -10.17 6.25 0.18
N LEU A 52 -9.06 6.44 0.90
CA LEU A 52 -7.74 6.63 0.30
C LEU A 52 -7.33 5.42 -0.54
N SER A 53 -7.42 4.21 0.01
CA SER A 53 -7.10 2.97 -0.73
C SER A 53 -7.94 2.81 -2.00
N ALA A 54 -9.25 3.07 -1.92
CA ALA A 54 -10.14 3.02 -3.08
C ALA A 54 -9.78 4.10 -4.10
N GLY A 55 -9.46 5.32 -3.65
CA GLY A 55 -9.03 6.43 -4.51
C GLY A 55 -7.73 6.12 -5.26
N LEU A 56 -6.73 5.56 -4.57
CA LEU A 56 -5.49 5.10 -5.21
C LEU A 56 -5.76 4.03 -6.27
N TYR A 57 -6.63 3.07 -5.98
CA TYR A 57 -6.99 2.02 -6.94
C TYR A 57 -7.73 2.59 -8.16
N ALA A 58 -8.65 3.53 -7.94
CA ALA A 58 -9.38 4.21 -9.00
C ALA A 58 -8.45 5.04 -9.91
N LEU A 59 -7.48 5.75 -9.31
CA LEU A 59 -6.46 6.51 -10.05
C LEU A 59 -5.57 5.59 -10.89
N ALA A 60 -5.14 4.46 -10.33
CA ALA A 60 -4.36 3.46 -11.06
C ALA A 60 -5.15 2.91 -12.27
N PHE A 61 -6.43 2.58 -12.09
CA PHE A 61 -7.30 2.12 -13.17
C PHE A 61 -7.50 3.20 -14.26
N PHE A 62 -7.72 4.45 -13.86
CA PHE A 62 -7.86 5.57 -14.79
C PHE A 62 -6.55 5.85 -15.55
N SER A 63 -5.40 5.77 -14.88
CA SER A 63 -4.07 5.93 -15.49
C SER A 63 -3.83 4.87 -16.57
N ALA A 64 -4.11 3.59 -16.23
CA ALA A 64 -3.98 2.47 -17.15
C ALA A 64 -4.87 2.60 -18.39
N ARG A 65 -6.10 3.12 -18.23
CA ARG A 65 -7.03 3.33 -19.35
C ARG A 65 -6.67 4.54 -20.21
N SER A 66 -5.97 5.52 -19.65
CA SER A 66 -5.62 6.77 -20.32
C SER A 66 -4.33 6.69 -21.14
N GLY A 67 -3.59 5.57 -21.09
CA GLY A 67 -2.29 5.42 -21.79
C GLY A 67 -1.19 6.35 -21.29
N ARG A 68 -1.35 6.95 -20.10
CA ARG A 68 -0.36 7.89 -19.52
C ARG A 68 0.81 7.17 -18.86
N ASP A 69 0.67 5.88 -18.57
CA ASP A 69 1.68 5.05 -17.91
C ASP A 69 2.76 4.54 -18.89
N GLU A 70 2.63 4.85 -20.18
CA GLU A 70 3.51 4.38 -21.28
C GLU A 70 4.76 5.27 -21.47
N ILE A 71 4.92 6.32 -20.66
CA ILE A 71 5.96 7.35 -20.81
C ILE A 71 7.35 6.92 -20.28
N SER A 72 7.52 5.67 -19.82
CA SER A 72 8.76 5.23 -19.19
C SER A 72 9.90 4.85 -20.14
N ASP A 73 9.68 4.73 -21.46
CA ASP A 73 10.76 4.32 -22.37
C ASP A 73 11.57 5.49 -22.95
N LEU A 74 12.21 6.25 -22.04
CA LEU A 74 13.30 7.17 -22.42
C LEU A 74 14.55 6.42 -22.93
N SER A 75 14.65 5.12 -22.63
CA SER A 75 15.76 4.25 -23.07
C SER A 75 15.75 4.00 -24.59
N GLU A 76 14.57 3.87 -25.19
CA GLU A 76 14.40 3.62 -26.64
C GLU A 76 14.82 4.85 -27.49
N LYS A 77 14.63 6.06 -26.96
CA LYS A 77 15.00 7.29 -27.68
C LYS A 77 16.51 7.54 -27.74
N SER A 78 17.28 6.98 -26.80
CA SER A 78 18.74 7.12 -26.75
C SER A 78 19.45 6.15 -27.71
N SER A 79 18.93 4.93 -27.88
CA SER A 79 19.50 3.90 -28.76
C SER A 79 19.31 4.20 -30.24
N THR A 80 18.19 4.84 -30.62
CA THR A 80 17.92 5.27 -32.00
C THR A 80 18.74 6.48 -32.44
N HIS A 81 19.15 7.35 -31.51
CA HIS A 81 20.01 8.49 -31.83
C HIS A 81 21.48 8.10 -32.03
N ASN A 82 21.92 6.97 -31.46
CA ASN A 82 23.31 6.52 -31.49
C ASN A 82 23.56 5.37 -32.48
N ASP A 83 22.67 5.17 -33.48
CA ASP A 83 22.85 4.18 -34.54
C ASP A 83 23.71 4.74 -35.69
N PRO A 84 24.95 4.25 -35.89
CA PRO A 84 25.83 4.69 -36.97
C PRO A 84 25.34 4.26 -38.37
N ARG A 85 24.26 3.48 -38.50
CA ARG A 85 23.68 3.08 -39.80
C ARG A 85 22.71 4.10 -40.40
N ILE A 86 22.30 5.11 -39.63
CA ILE A 86 21.35 6.16 -40.07
C ILE A 86 22.10 7.47 -40.38
N ARG A 87 23.39 7.40 -40.77
CA ARG A 87 24.18 8.55 -41.18
C ARG A 87 24.69 8.42 -42.61
#